data_AF-E0STI9-F1
#
_entry.id   AF-E0STI9-F1
#
_cell.length_a   1.000
_cell.length_b   1.000
_cell.length_c   1.000
_cell.angle_alpha   90.00
_cell.angle_beta   90.00
_cell.angle_gamma   90.00
#
_symmetry.space_group_name_H-M   'P 1'
#
loop_
_entity.id
_entity.type
_entity.pdbx_description
1 polymer ?
#
loop_
_entity_poly.entity_id
_entity_poly.type
_entity_poly.pdbx_seq_one_letter_code
_entity_poly.pdbx_strand_id
1 'polypeptide(L)'
;MGVDIARGEEIADKVVETLAIKLRAMEEIGKGFHADGDVTMYDRLIVVLGTLGKRYIDRVLETEPTESDVKRVVEILEKHGVELTPEEIIILSKVRRFIEEKLKVEGLTILEKIIDADIEVGMNSDLVSIYAGSWR
;
A
#
# COMPACT_ATOMS: atom_id res chain seq x y z
N MET A 1 -12.99 -3.04 23.44
CA MET A 1 -11.71 -3.72 23.71
C MET A 1 -10.71 -3.16 22.73
N GLY A 2 -9.82 -2.27 23.17
CA GLY A 2 -8.80 -1.67 22.28
C GLY A 2 -7.79 -2.73 21.85
N VAL A 3 -7.39 -2.70 20.58
CA VAL A 3 -6.23 -3.48 20.14
C VAL A 3 -5.03 -2.90 20.86
N ASP A 4 -4.25 -3.76 21.54
CA ASP A 4 -2.99 -3.37 22.16
C ASP A 4 -2.11 -2.67 21.12
N ILE A 5 -1.45 -1.56 21.49
CA ILE A 5 -0.68 -0.71 20.58
C ILE A 5 0.38 -1.55 19.84
N ALA A 6 1.06 -2.46 20.57
CA ALA A 6 2.05 -3.38 20.01
C ALA A 6 1.45 -4.32 18.94
N ARG A 7 0.18 -4.71 19.11
CA ARG A 7 -0.54 -5.55 18.14
C ARG A 7 -1.02 -4.75 16.92
N GLY A 8 -1.28 -3.45 17.08
CA GLY A 8 -1.64 -2.55 15.99
C GLY A 8 -0.47 -2.31 15.03
N GLU A 9 0.71 -2.03 15.58
CA GLU A 9 1.95 -1.87 14.79
C GLU A 9 2.32 -3.16 14.04
N GLU A 10 2.25 -4.32 14.69
CA GLU A 10 2.53 -5.62 14.05
C GLU A 10 1.59 -5.89 12.86
N ILE A 11 0.32 -5.53 12.96
CA ILE A 11 -0.64 -5.72 11.88
C ILE A 11 -0.35 -4.75 10.73
N ALA A 12 -0.05 -3.48 11.03
CA ALA A 12 0.32 -2.51 10.01
C ALA A 12 1.57 -2.98 9.24
N ASP A 13 2.58 -3.48 9.95
CA ASP A 13 3.77 -4.08 9.36
C ASP A 13 3.41 -5.27 8.45
N LYS A 14 2.55 -6.19 8.89
CA LYS A 14 2.11 -7.34 8.07
C LYS A 14 1.38 -6.93 6.80
N VAL A 15 0.62 -5.84 6.83
CA VAL A 15 -0.01 -5.31 5.60
C VAL A 15 1.04 -4.80 4.63
N VAL A 16 2.05 -4.07 5.11
CA VAL A 16 3.18 -3.62 4.28
C VAL A 16 3.98 -4.82 3.75
N GLU A 17 4.27 -5.83 4.57
CA GLU A 17 4.94 -7.07 4.13
C GLU A 17 4.14 -7.76 3.02
N THR A 18 2.81 -7.83 3.17
CA THR A 18 1.93 -8.41 2.14
C THR A 18 1.99 -7.61 0.83
N LEU A 19 2.00 -6.28 0.91
CA LEU A 19 2.16 -5.41 -0.26
C LEU A 19 3.52 -5.59 -0.92
N ALA A 20 4.61 -5.65 -0.15
CA ALA A 20 5.95 -5.91 -0.67
C ALA A 20 6.02 -7.24 -1.43
N ILE A 21 5.42 -8.31 -0.88
CA ILE A 21 5.34 -9.62 -1.56
C ILE A 21 4.57 -9.51 -2.88
N LYS A 22 3.43 -8.81 -2.90
CA LYS A 22 2.64 -8.60 -4.13
C LYS A 22 3.42 -7.83 -5.20
N LEU A 23 4.11 -6.75 -4.80
CA LEU A 23 4.94 -5.94 -5.70
C LEU A 23 6.07 -6.77 -6.31
N ARG A 24 6.76 -7.57 -5.49
CA ARG A 24 7.79 -8.49 -5.96
C ARG A 24 7.24 -9.52 -6.93
N ALA A 25 6.11 -10.15 -6.59
CA ALA A 25 5.49 -11.14 -7.46
C ALA A 25 5.10 -10.53 -8.82
N MET A 26 4.62 -9.28 -8.83
CA MET A 26 4.31 -8.55 -10.07
C MET A 26 5.57 -8.33 -10.92
N GLU A 27 6.69 -7.95 -10.32
CA GLU A 27 7.97 -7.79 -11.04
C GLU A 27 8.52 -9.11 -11.60
N GLU A 28 8.41 -10.19 -10.82
CA GLU A 28 8.83 -11.53 -11.25
C GLU A 28 7.97 -12.04 -12.42
N ILE A 29 6.65 -11.80 -12.36
CA ILE A 29 5.72 -12.11 -13.45
C ILE A 29 6.04 -11.28 -14.70
N GLY A 30 6.22 -9.96 -14.56
CA GLY A 30 6.57 -9.09 -15.69
C GLY A 30 7.84 -9.56 -16.43
N LYS A 31 8.87 -9.93 -15.66
CA LYS A 31 10.13 -10.49 -16.21
C LYS A 31 9.96 -11.87 -16.83
N GLY A 32 9.14 -12.73 -16.22
CA GLY A 32 8.94 -14.13 -16.66
C GLY A 32 8.08 -14.30 -17.91
N PHE A 33 7.18 -13.35 -18.21
CA PHE A 33 6.27 -13.44 -19.35
C PHE A 33 6.80 -12.80 -20.65
N HIS A 34 8.04 -12.30 -20.67
CA HIS A 34 8.56 -11.49 -21.79
C HIS A 34 7.57 -10.37 -22.20
N ALA A 35 6.89 -9.78 -21.22
CA ALA A 35 6.07 -8.61 -21.49
C ALA A 35 7.01 -7.49 -21.95
N ASP A 36 6.72 -6.86 -23.09
CA ASP A 36 7.53 -5.79 -23.70
C ASP A 36 7.65 -4.51 -22.84
N GLY A 37 7.17 -4.54 -21.58
CA GLY A 37 7.18 -3.42 -20.66
C GLY A 37 7.63 -3.82 -19.26
N ASP A 38 8.56 -3.04 -18.70
CA ASP A 38 8.88 -3.08 -17.28
C ASP A 38 7.67 -2.66 -16.45
N VAL A 39 7.57 -3.22 -15.23
CA VAL A 39 6.59 -2.78 -14.24
C VAL A 39 6.80 -1.30 -13.94
N THR A 40 5.78 -0.49 -14.20
CA THR A 40 5.85 0.96 -13.99
C THR A 40 5.48 1.33 -12.55
N MET A 41 5.84 2.55 -12.15
CA MET A 41 5.37 3.16 -10.90
C MET A 41 3.83 3.12 -10.81
N TYR A 42 3.12 3.35 -11.91
CA TYR A 42 1.66 3.32 -11.92
C TYR A 42 1.11 1.92 -11.62
N ASP A 43 1.72 0.87 -12.16
CA ASP A 43 1.32 -0.51 -11.89
C ASP A 43 1.49 -0.84 -10.40
N ARG A 44 2.62 -0.41 -9.81
CA ARG A 44 2.89 -0.56 -8.38
C ARG A 44 1.88 0.19 -7.52
N LEU A 45 1.54 1.43 -7.89
CA LEU A 45 0.53 2.23 -7.19
C LEU A 45 -0.86 1.61 -7.27
N ILE A 46 -1.23 1.01 -8.41
CA ILE A 46 -2.50 0.29 -8.54
C ILE A 46 -2.54 -0.88 -7.57
N VAL A 47 -1.44 -1.61 -7.39
CA VAL A 47 -1.39 -2.73 -6.42
C VAL A 47 -1.49 -2.22 -4.97
N VAL A 48 -0.75 -1.16 -4.64
CA VAL A 48 -0.73 -0.59 -3.28
C VAL A 48 -2.09 0.00 -2.92
N LEU A 49 -2.63 0.88 -3.76
CA LEU A 49 -3.90 1.55 -3.52
C LEU A 49 -5.11 0.64 -3.76
N GLY A 50 -5.01 -0.30 -4.71
CA GLY A 50 -6.07 -1.29 -4.97
C GLY A 50 -6.22 -2.33 -3.88
N THR A 51 -5.21 -2.50 -3.01
CA THR A 51 -5.35 -3.28 -1.77
C THR A 51 -6.21 -2.55 -0.72
N LEU A 52 -6.51 -1.27 -0.94
CA LEU A 52 -7.36 -0.47 -0.08
C LEU A 52 -8.73 -0.27 -0.72
N GLY A 53 -9.79 -0.34 0.09
CA GLY A 53 -11.09 0.19 -0.30
C GLY A 53 -10.99 1.61 -0.87
N LYS A 54 -11.59 1.86 -2.04
CA LYS A 54 -11.57 3.18 -2.73
C LYS A 54 -11.88 4.36 -1.80
N ARG A 55 -12.80 4.17 -0.86
CA ARG A 55 -13.20 5.16 0.16
C ARG A 55 -12.09 5.59 1.14
N TYR A 56 -10.98 4.85 1.17
CA TYR A 56 -9.85 5.10 2.06
C TYR A 56 -8.62 5.65 1.33
N ILE A 57 -8.60 5.65 -0.01
CA ILE A 57 -7.46 6.14 -0.79
C ILE A 57 -7.17 7.60 -0.44
N ASP A 58 -8.18 8.47 -0.50
CA ASP A 58 -8.00 9.89 -0.18
C ASP A 58 -7.48 10.09 1.26
N ARG A 59 -8.01 9.31 2.21
CA ARG A 59 -7.60 9.38 3.62
C ARG A 59 -6.18 8.89 3.84
N VAL A 60 -5.75 7.87 3.10
CA VAL A 60 -4.35 7.43 3.12
C VAL A 60 -3.45 8.51 2.55
N LEU A 61 -3.82 9.14 1.43
CA LEU A 61 -3.03 10.20 0.83
C LEU A 61 -2.90 11.44 1.72
N GLU A 62 -3.93 11.73 2.53
CA GLU A 62 -3.92 12.79 3.56
C GLU A 62 -3.15 12.40 4.84
N THR A 63 -2.82 11.13 5.03
CA THR A 63 -2.08 10.67 6.21
C THR A 63 -0.63 11.17 6.13
N GLU A 64 -0.11 11.70 7.25
CA GLU A 64 1.29 12.08 7.37
C GLU A 64 2.08 10.97 8.07
N PRO A 65 3.05 10.32 7.39
CA PRO A 65 3.87 9.31 8.01
C PRO A 65 4.97 9.96 8.86
N THR A 66 5.37 9.30 9.93
CA THR A 66 6.54 9.69 10.73
C THR A 66 7.82 9.16 10.11
N GLU A 67 8.97 9.67 10.54
CA GLU A 67 10.28 9.13 10.14
C GLU A 67 10.43 7.65 10.53
N SER A 68 9.84 7.24 11.65
CA SER A 68 9.81 5.85 12.08
C SER A 68 8.99 4.97 11.13
N ASP A 69 7.90 5.48 10.58
CA ASP A 69 7.10 4.76 9.57
C ASP A 69 7.93 4.52 8.31
N VAL A 70 8.61 5.56 7.82
CA VAL A 70 9.46 5.48 6.63
C VAL A 70 10.59 4.47 6.84
N LYS A 71 11.30 4.58 7.96
CA LYS A 71 12.38 3.63 8.29
C LYS A 71 11.86 2.20 8.33
N ARG A 72 10.70 1.98 8.95
CA ARG A 72 10.12 0.65 9.08
C ARG A 72 9.72 0.07 7.73
N VAL A 73 9.13 0.89 6.85
CA VAL A 73 8.79 0.48 5.48
C VAL A 73 10.05 0.10 4.70
N VAL A 74 11.12 0.90 4.80
CA VAL A 74 12.41 0.58 4.14
C VAL A 74 12.95 -0.77 4.61
N GLU A 75 12.99 -1.02 5.93
CA GLU A 75 13.44 -2.31 6.48
C GLU A 75 12.63 -3.50 5.94
N ILE A 76 11.31 -3.33 5.79
CA ILE A 76 10.43 -4.37 5.23
C ILE A 76 10.73 -4.58 3.74
N LEU A 77 10.87 -3.51 2.96
CA LEU A 77 11.16 -3.60 1.53
C LEU A 77 12.52 -4.26 1.27
N GLU A 78 13.55 -3.90 2.03
CA GLU A 78 14.88 -4.51 1.95
C GLU A 78 14.84 -6.01 2.27
N LYS A 79 14.13 -6.40 3.34
CA LYS A 79 13.92 -7.81 3.72
C LYS A 79 13.28 -8.63 2.59
N HIS A 80 12.40 -8.01 1.81
CA HIS A 80 11.70 -8.65 0.71
C HIS A 80 12.37 -8.44 -0.66
N GLY A 81 13.46 -7.66 -0.74
CA GLY A 81 14.18 -7.39 -1.99
C GLY A 81 13.37 -6.57 -2.99
N VAL A 82 12.59 -5.60 -2.51
CA VAL A 82 11.76 -4.72 -3.35
C VAL A 82 12.40 -3.34 -3.42
N GLU A 83 12.67 -2.85 -4.63
CA GLU A 83 13.25 -1.53 -4.88
C GLU A 83 12.19 -0.56 -5.39
N LEU A 84 11.90 0.48 -4.59
CA LEU A 84 10.89 1.49 -4.85
C LEU A 84 11.48 2.90 -4.88
N THR A 85 10.83 3.82 -5.58
CA THR A 85 11.21 5.24 -5.54
C THR A 85 10.86 5.86 -4.18
N PRO A 86 11.46 7.01 -3.81
CA PRO A 86 11.10 7.73 -2.59
C PRO A 86 9.59 8.01 -2.47
N GLU A 87 8.93 8.37 -3.58
CA GLU A 87 7.50 8.65 -3.62
C GLU A 87 6.67 7.40 -3.28
N GLU A 88 7.05 6.25 -3.81
CA GLU A 88 6.39 4.97 -3.54
C GLU A 88 6.59 4.53 -2.07
N ILE A 89 7.79 4.73 -1.52
CA ILE A 89 8.09 4.49 -0.10
C ILE A 89 7.21 5.37 0.80
N ILE A 90 7.03 6.64 0.45
CA ILE A 90 6.16 7.54 1.20
C ILE A 90 4.72 7.04 1.18
N ILE A 91 4.20 6.59 0.04
CA ILE A 91 2.83 6.08 -0.06
C ILE A 91 2.65 4.83 0.82
N LEU A 92 3.58 3.87 0.79
CA LEU A 92 3.53 2.72 1.69
C LEU A 92 3.63 3.12 3.17
N SER A 93 4.41 4.15 3.49
CA SER A 93 4.51 4.69 4.84
C SER A 93 3.19 5.30 5.32
N LYS A 94 2.49 6.00 4.41
CA LYS A 94 1.13 6.51 4.66
C LYS A 94 0.13 5.38 4.90
N VAL A 95 0.21 4.31 4.11
CA VAL A 95 -0.62 3.10 4.29
C VAL A 95 -0.39 2.50 5.67
N ARG A 96 0.88 2.27 6.05
CA ARG A 96 1.25 1.74 7.37
C ARG A 96 0.65 2.58 8.48
N ARG A 97 0.89 3.89 8.43
CA ARG A 97 0.42 4.85 9.44
C ARG A 97 -1.10 4.87 9.55
N PHE A 98 -1.79 4.94 8.42
CA PHE A 98 -3.25 4.94 8.37
C PHE A 98 -3.85 3.69 9.02
N ILE A 99 -3.30 2.51 8.69
CA ILE A 99 -3.76 1.24 9.27
C ILE A 99 -3.54 1.22 10.77
N GLU A 100 -2.35 1.63 11.23
CA GLU A 100 -2.02 1.70 12.66
C GLU A 100 -3.00 2.62 13.42
N GLU A 101 -3.26 3.82 12.90
CA GLU A 101 -4.20 4.78 13.48
C GLU A 101 -5.63 4.23 13.50
N LYS A 102 -6.06 3.58 12.43
CA LYS A 102 -7.41 3.00 12.36
C LYS A 102 -7.58 1.79 13.26
N LEU A 103 -6.56 0.96 13.42
CA LEU A 103 -6.60 -0.16 14.36
C LEU A 103 -6.74 0.31 15.80
N LYS A 104 -6.12 1.44 16.16
CA LYS A 104 -6.25 2.05 17.50
C LYS A 104 -7.69 2.52 17.78
N VAL A 105 -8.41 2.98 16.76
CA VAL A 105 -9.78 3.54 16.89
C VAL A 105 -10.87 2.48 16.72
N GLU A 106 -10.78 1.67 15.66
CA GLU A 106 -11.84 0.75 15.21
C GLU A 106 -11.54 -0.73 15.51
N GLY A 107 -10.32 -1.04 15.98
CA GLY A 107 -9.86 -2.41 16.16
C GLY A 107 -9.79 -3.20 14.85
N LEU A 108 -9.83 -4.54 14.92
CA LEU A 108 -9.67 -5.42 13.76
C LEU A 108 -10.77 -5.28 12.69
N THR A 109 -11.92 -4.71 13.04
CA THR A 109 -13.05 -4.52 12.10
C THR A 109 -12.70 -3.62 10.92
N ILE A 110 -11.64 -2.81 11.03
CA ILE A 110 -11.16 -2.01 9.90
C ILE A 110 -10.53 -2.88 8.82
N LEU A 111 -9.92 -4.02 9.16
CA LEU A 111 -9.25 -4.88 8.16
C LEU A 111 -10.27 -5.47 7.19
N GLU A 112 -11.40 -5.95 7.70
CA GLU A 112 -12.52 -6.42 6.86
C GLU A 112 -12.98 -5.29 5.94
N LYS A 113 -13.12 -4.08 6.46
CA LYS A 113 -13.52 -2.89 5.70
C LYS A 113 -12.51 -2.41 4.65
N ILE A 114 -11.21 -2.59 4.91
CA ILE A 114 -10.12 -2.21 3.99
C ILE A 114 -9.98 -3.25 2.89
N ILE A 115 -10.12 -4.54 3.24
CA ILE A 115 -9.97 -5.69 2.36
C ILE A 115 -11.24 -5.95 1.53
N ASP A 116 -12.43 -5.50 1.96
CA ASP A 116 -13.71 -5.52 1.19
C ASP A 116 -13.72 -4.57 -0.04
N ALA A 117 -12.56 -4.14 -0.53
CA ALA A 117 -12.44 -3.79 -1.95
C ALA A 117 -12.43 -5.10 -2.74
N ASP A 118 -13.62 -5.68 -2.88
CA ASP A 118 -13.86 -6.71 -3.86
C ASP A 118 -13.28 -6.27 -5.20
N ILE A 119 -12.77 -7.28 -5.88
CA ILE A 119 -12.09 -7.29 -7.16
C ILE A 119 -13.07 -6.82 -8.24
N GLU A 120 -13.47 -5.55 -8.22
CA GLU A 120 -13.87 -4.82 -9.42
C GLU A 120 -12.61 -4.22 -10.03
N VAL A 121 -11.63 -5.08 -10.34
CA VAL A 121 -10.57 -4.75 -11.31
C VAL A 121 -11.19 -4.86 -12.71
N GLY A 122 -12.32 -4.20 -12.92
CA GLY A 122 -12.73 -3.74 -14.22
C GLY A 122 -11.89 -2.50 -14.48
N MET A 123 -10.81 -2.68 -15.23
CA MET A 123 -9.92 -1.65 -15.79
C MET A 123 -10.56 -0.25 -15.81
N ASN A 124 -10.44 0.49 -14.70
CA ASN A 124 -10.99 1.84 -14.62
C ASN A 124 -9.82 2.80 -14.77
N SER A 125 -9.59 3.21 -16.02
CA SER A 125 -8.62 4.23 -16.43
C SER A 125 -8.71 5.54 -15.63
N ASP A 126 -9.82 5.72 -14.93
CA ASP A 126 -10.16 6.94 -14.19
C ASP A 126 -9.33 7.12 -12.91
N LEU A 127 -8.93 6.04 -12.21
CA LEU A 127 -8.07 6.19 -11.02
C LEU A 127 -6.68 6.69 -11.41
N VAL A 128 -6.14 6.25 -12.55
CA VAL A 128 -4.85 6.73 -13.06
C VAL A 128 -4.97 8.17 -13.56
N SER A 129 -6.07 8.52 -14.24
CA SER A 129 -6.28 9.87 -14.77
C SER A 129 -6.53 10.93 -13.67
N ILE A 130 -7.13 10.57 -12.55
CA ILE A 130 -7.41 11.51 -11.45
C ILE A 130 -6.12 11.88 -10.69
N TYR A 131 -5.22 10.92 -10.45
CA TYR A 131 -4.03 11.15 -9.64
C TYR A 131 -2.75 11.44 -10.44
N ALA A 132 -2.71 11.20 -11.76
CA ALA A 132 -1.61 11.67 -12.62
C ALA A 132 -1.69 13.18 -12.93
N GLY A 133 -2.87 13.80 -12.76
CA GLY A 133 -3.10 15.22 -13.05
C GLY A 133 -2.72 16.19 -11.93
N SER A 134 -2.46 15.70 -10.71
CA SER A 134 -2.22 16.52 -9.51
C SER A 134 -0.75 16.70 -9.15
N TRP A 135 0.19 16.17 -9.95
CA TRP A 135 1.64 16.30 -9.76
C TRP A 135 2.31 17.12 -10.88
N ARG A 136 1.75 18.28 -11.21
CA ARG A 136 2.41 19.31 -12.03
C ARG A 136 2.84 20.49 -11.19
#